data_AF-A0A934FYQ3-F1
#
_entry.id   AF-A0A934FYQ3-F1
#
_cell.length_a   1.000
_cell.length_b   1.000
_cell.length_c   1.000
_cell.angle_alpha   90.00
_cell.angle_beta   90.00
_cell.angle_gamma   90.00
#
_symmetry.space_group_name_H-M   'P 1'
#
loop_
_entity.id
_entity.type
_entity.pdbx_description
1 polymer ?
#
loop_
_entity_poly.entity_id
_entity_poly.type
_entity_poly.pdbx_seq_one_letter_code
_entity_poly.pdbx_strand_id
1 'polypeptide(L)' 'MGEKEAVERVVKRMRQERLLKTGKEPDSKETRAIEDKARKIAEESDNRKVRG' A
#
# COMPACT_ATOMS: atom_id res chain seq x y z
N MET A 1 8.59 -11.72 -10.27
CA MET A 1 8.16 -11.22 -8.95
C MET A 1 6.92 -10.39 -9.19
N GLY A 2 5.75 -10.99 -8.99
CA GLY A 2 4.47 -10.44 -9.45
C GLY A 2 3.97 -9.30 -8.55
N GLU A 3 3.23 -8.38 -9.15
CA GLU A 3 2.50 -7.23 -8.57
C GLU A 3 2.03 -7.38 -7.11
N LYS A 4 1.58 -8.58 -6.73
CA LYS A 4 1.14 -8.93 -5.37
C LYS A 4 2.17 -8.62 -4.28
N GLU A 5 3.45 -8.86 -4.56
CA GLU A 5 4.54 -8.60 -3.60
C GLU A 5 4.80 -7.09 -3.43
N ALA A 6 4.57 -6.29 -4.47
CA ALA A 6 4.70 -4.84 -4.41
C ALA A 6 3.57 -4.23 -3.56
N VAL A 7 2.34 -4.71 -3.74
CA VAL A 7 1.18 -4.28 -2.94
C VAL A 7 1.41 -4.57 -1.46
N GLU A 8 1.83 -5.78 -1.09
CA GLU A 8 2.08 -6.13 0.31
C GLU A 8 3.15 -5.23 0.97
N ARG A 9 4.22 -4.88 0.25
CA ARG A 9 5.24 -3.95 0.77
C ARG A 9 4.67 -2.55 1.03
N VAL A 10 3.85 -2.04 0.11
CA VAL A 10 3.23 -0.70 0.26
C VAL A 10 2.22 -0.71 1.40
N VAL A 11 1.41 -1.77 1.53
CA VAL A 11 0.47 -1.95 2.66
C VAL A 11 1.21 -1.98 3.99
N LYS A 12 2.27 -2.79 4.10
CA LYS A 12 3.06 -2.92 5.33
C LYS A 12 3.67 -1.58 5.74
N ARG A 13 4.24 -0.84 4.78
CA ARG A 13 4.81 0.49 5.03
C ARG A 13 3.75 1.48 5.50
N MET A 14 2.61 1.56 4.82
CA MET A 14 1.54 2.49 5.18
C MET A 14 0.91 2.19 6.53
N ARG A 15 0.72 0.90 6.88
CA ARG A 15 0.25 0.50 8.21
C ARG A 15 1.25 0.93 9.29
N GLN A 16 2.53 0.69 9.05
CA GLN A 16 3.59 1.05 9.98
C GLN A 16 3.69 2.58 10.16
N GLU A 17 3.66 3.36 9.09
CA GLU A 17 3.67 4.84 9.19
C GLU A 17 2.46 5.38 9.96
N ARG A 18 1.28 4.78 9.76
CA ARG A 18 0.08 5.18 10.50
C ARG A 18 0.17 4.80 11.98
N LEU A 19 0.67 3.61 12.29
CA LEU A 19 0.94 3.19 13.66
C LEU A 19 1.95 4.13 14.33
N LEU A 20 3.03 4.49 13.65
CA LEU A 20 4.03 5.44 14.16
C LEU A 20 3.45 6.85 14.37
N LYS A 21 2.54 7.28 13.49
CA LYS A 21 1.94 8.63 13.55
C LYS A 21 0.81 8.75 14.57
N THR A 22 0.01 7.71 14.72
CA THR A 22 -1.22 7.73 15.55
C THR A 22 -1.08 6.94 16.85
N GLY A 23 -0.05 6.10 16.97
CA GLY A 23 0.11 5.15 18.07
C GLY A 23 -0.92 4.02 18.08
N LYS A 24 -1.79 3.93 17.06
CA LYS A 24 -2.87 2.94 16.97
C LYS A 24 -2.73 2.10 15.70
N GLU A 25 -2.99 0.81 15.84
CA GLU A 25 -3.08 -0.06 14.67
C GLU A 25 -4.32 0.31 13.85
N PRO A 26 -4.20 0.35 12.51
CA PRO A 26 -5.32 0.64 11.65
C PRO A 26 -6.40 -0.43 11.78
N ASP A 27 -7.64 0.01 11.99
CA ASP A 27 -8.80 -0.87 12.06
C ASP A 27 -9.01 -1.63 10.74
N SER A 28 -9.87 -2.66 10.76
CA SER A 28 -10.19 -3.46 9.57
C SER A 28 -10.68 -2.61 8.38
N LYS A 29 -11.41 -1.51 8.64
CA LYS A 29 -11.86 -0.57 7.60
C LYS A 29 -10.70 0.22 7.00
N GLU A 30 -9.78 0.69 7.85
CA GLU A 30 -8.63 1.47 7.40
C GLU A 30 -7.61 0.60 6.67
N THR A 31 -7.41 -0.62 7.14
CA THR A 31 -6.60 -1.63 6.47
C THR A 31 -7.08 -1.83 5.03
N ARG A 32 -8.39 -2.00 4.83
CA ARG A 32 -8.98 -2.16 3.51
C ARG A 32 -8.74 -0.96 2.60
N ALA A 33 -8.83 0.25 3.16
CA ALA A 33 -8.52 1.49 2.44
C ALA A 33 -7.02 1.61 2.09
N ILE A 34 -6.14 1.16 2.98
CA ILE A 34 -4.69 1.08 2.74
C ILE A 34 -4.39 0.08 1.62
N GLU A 35 -5.03 -1.08 1.61
CA GLU A 35 -4.90 -2.10 0.56
C GLU A 35 -5.39 -1.60 -0.81
N ASP A 36 -6.54 -0.92 -0.88
CA ASP A 36 -7.05 -0.33 -2.13
C ASP A 36 -6.07 0.71 -2.69
N LYS A 37 -5.54 1.56 -1.80
CA LYS A 37 -4.57 2.61 -2.18
C LYS A 37 -3.22 2.02 -2.59
N ALA A 38 -2.76 1.00 -1.88
CA ALA A 38 -1.51 0.29 -2.20
C ALA A 38 -1.60 -0.42 -3.55
N ARG A 39 -2.76 -1.00 -3.88
CA ARG A 39 -3.03 -1.60 -5.18
C ARG A 39 -2.95 -0.57 -6.30
N LYS A 40 -3.65 0.56 -6.17
CA LYS A 40 -3.55 1.66 -7.14
C LYS A 40 -2.13 2.18 -7.32
N ILE A 41 -1.37 2.33 -6.23
CA ILE A 41 0.02 2.78 -6.29
C ILE A 41 0.91 1.75 -7.02
N ALA A 42 0.71 0.46 -6.76
CA ALA A 42 1.46 -0.61 -7.43
C ALA A 42 1.09 -0.67 -8.93
N GLU A 43 -0.20 -0.58 -9.27
CA GLU A 43 -0.70 -0.51 -10.65
C GLU A 43 -0.15 0.72 -11.38
N GLU A 44 -0.20 1.91 -10.76
CA GLU A 44 0.36 3.13 -11.35
C GLU A 44 1.89 3.09 -11.46
N SER A 45 2.60 2.45 -10.52
CA SER A 45 4.06 2.31 -10.56
C SER A 45 4.51 1.41 -11.70
N ASP A 46 3.77 0.32 -11.97
CA ASP A 46 4.05 -0.56 -13.10
C ASP A 46 3.72 0.15 -14.42
N ASN A 47 2.56 0.80 -14.50
CA ASN A 47 2.09 1.50 -15.69
C ASN A 47 2.95 2.73 -16.05
N ARG A 48 3.51 3.44 -15.05
CA ARG A 48 4.44 4.55 -15.26
C ARG A 48 5.82 4.06 -15.74
N LYS A 49 6.22 2.83 -15.41
CA LYS A 49 7.48 2.22 -15.87
C LYS A 49 7.45 1.79 -17.33
N VAL A 50 6.26 1.49 -17.89
CA VAL A 50 6.09 1.10 -19.31
C VAL A 50 5.94 2.27 -20.27
N ARG A 51 5.81 3.51 -19.76
CA ARG A 51 5.45 4.71 -20.54
C ARG A 51 6.52 5.81 -20.55
N GLY A 52 7.68 5.55 -19.92
CA GLY A 52 8.83 6.47 -19.85
C GLY A 52 9.98 6.03 -20.75
#